data_AF-A0A970P0K6-F1
#
_entry.id   AF-A0A970P0K6-F1
#
_cell.length_a   1.000
_cell.length_b   1.000
_cell.length_c   1.000
_cell.angle_alpha   90.00
_cell.angle_beta   90.00
_cell.angle_gamma   90.00
#
_symmetry.space_group_name_H-M   'P 1'
#
loop_
_entity.id
_entity.type
_entity.pdbx_description
1 polymer ?
#
loop_
_entity_poly.entity_id
_entity_poly.type
_entity_poly.pdbx_seq_one_letter_code
_entity_poly.pdbx_strand_id
1 'polypeptide(L)'
;MKPLNRKERNKALLKVTGLFLLTFIIAIIVGFTTMNTGKLSDKKSNTELKKLKNNLKFQEEIFAPNVNQASGLLTKLPKYKEEGENKEVLNQDIAALLSKTKNEIAGEETWETTMYKDVIQALSNLQLAYNDKLNLMEDLGESDEVSKKLQECINEKTQLQNQLNMLQAGGGGGGGGATAQLEKDLKDAMQKLRQCNLENRALKQEIEKIRGR
;
A
#
# COMPACT_ATOMS: atom_id res chain seq x y z
N MET A 1 73.41 -54.40 -17.21
CA MET A 1 72.76 -53.62 -18.29
C MET A 1 73.85 -52.95 -19.12
N LYS A 2 73.74 -52.97 -20.46
CA LYS A 2 74.72 -52.30 -21.33
C LYS A 2 74.54 -50.77 -21.24
N PRO A 3 75.63 -49.97 -21.19
CA PRO A 3 75.53 -48.52 -21.14
C PRO A 3 74.88 -47.99 -22.43
N LEU A 4 73.90 -47.09 -22.29
CA LEU A 4 73.21 -46.48 -23.42
C LEU A 4 74.18 -45.68 -24.30
N ASN A 5 73.98 -45.73 -25.61
CA ASN A 5 74.76 -44.97 -26.58
C ASN A 5 74.60 -43.47 -26.29
N ARG A 6 75.65 -42.67 -26.50
CA ARG A 6 75.66 -41.21 -26.22
C ARG A 6 74.48 -40.48 -26.88
N LYS A 7 74.05 -40.93 -28.08
CA LYS A 7 72.87 -40.40 -28.77
C LYS A 7 71.55 -40.68 -28.03
N GLU A 8 71.41 -41.87 -27.46
CA GLU A 8 70.22 -42.27 -26.71
C GLU A 8 70.15 -41.55 -25.35
N ARG A 9 71.30 -41.35 -24.70
CA ARG A 9 71.41 -40.55 -23.46
C ARG A 9 70.97 -39.10 -23.69
N ASN A 10 71.41 -38.47 -24.78
CA ASN A 10 70.99 -37.10 -25.11
C ASN A 10 69.50 -37.02 -25.43
N LYS A 11 68.93 -38.00 -26.15
CA LYS A 11 67.50 -38.06 -26.44
C LYS A 11 66.67 -38.27 -25.17
N ALA A 12 67.13 -39.11 -24.25
CA ALA A 12 66.50 -39.32 -22.95
C ALA A 12 66.56 -38.05 -22.09
N LEU A 13 67.72 -37.40 -22.00
CA LEU A 13 67.86 -36.11 -21.30
C LEU A 13 66.94 -35.05 -21.89
N LEU A 14 66.88 -34.91 -23.21
CA LEU A 14 66.01 -33.92 -23.86
C LEU A 14 64.52 -34.19 -23.61
N LYS A 15 64.11 -35.47 -23.54
CA LYS A 15 62.75 -35.86 -23.14
C LYS A 15 62.45 -35.53 -21.68
N VAL A 16 63.38 -35.81 -20.77
CA VAL A 16 63.22 -35.51 -19.34
C VAL A 16 63.17 -34.00 -19.10
N THR A 17 64.08 -33.24 -19.72
CA THR A 17 64.08 -31.77 -19.64
C THR A 17 62.81 -31.19 -20.26
N GLY A 18 62.33 -31.73 -21.38
CA GLY A 18 61.07 -31.32 -22.01
C GLY A 18 59.84 -31.59 -21.13
N LEU A 19 59.75 -32.78 -20.53
CA LEU A 19 58.70 -33.12 -19.57
C LEU A 19 58.76 -32.22 -18.32
N PHE A 20 59.96 -31.97 -17.80
CA PHE A 20 60.16 -31.09 -16.65
C PHE A 20 59.67 -29.66 -16.94
N LEU A 21 60.07 -29.08 -18.08
CA LEU A 21 59.61 -27.76 -18.51
C LEU A 21 58.10 -27.71 -18.70
N LEU A 22 57.50 -28.74 -19.31
CA LEU A 22 56.06 -28.84 -19.47
C LEU A 22 55.34 -28.85 -18.11
N THR A 23 55.80 -29.68 -17.16
CA THR A 23 55.20 -29.75 -15.82
C THR A 23 55.36 -28.42 -15.06
N PHE A 24 56.47 -27.73 -15.25
CA PHE A 24 56.72 -26.44 -14.62
C PHE A 24 55.79 -25.35 -15.17
N ILE A 25 55.58 -25.31 -16.49
CA ILE A 25 54.63 -24.39 -17.12
C ILE A 25 53.20 -24.65 -16.62
N ILE A 26 52.79 -25.93 -16.55
CA ILE A 26 51.46 -26.29 -16.02
C ILE A 26 51.32 -25.83 -14.56
N ALA A 27 52.33 -26.05 -13.72
CA ALA A 27 52.31 -25.61 -12.32
C ALA A 27 52.19 -24.08 -12.19
N ILE A 28 52.88 -23.31 -13.02
CA ILE A 28 52.76 -21.83 -13.04
C ILE A 28 51.33 -21.42 -13.45
N ILE A 29 50.78 -22.02 -14.51
CA ILE A 29 49.42 -21.71 -14.98
C ILE A 29 48.40 -22.02 -13.88
N VAL A 30 48.50 -23.19 -13.24
CA VAL A 30 47.61 -23.59 -12.15
C VAL A 30 47.74 -22.65 -10.95
N GLY A 31 48.97 -22.29 -10.57
CA GLY A 31 49.21 -21.32 -9.48
C GLY A 31 48.64 -19.95 -9.78
N PHE A 32 48.75 -19.48 -11.02
CA PHE A 32 48.21 -18.19 -11.44
C PHE A 32 46.68 -18.17 -11.47
N THR A 33 46.04 -19.24 -11.98
CA THR A 33 44.57 -19.32 -12.04
C THR A 33 43.96 -19.45 -10.64
N THR A 34 44.57 -20.21 -9.72
CA THR A 34 44.12 -20.30 -8.32
C THR A 34 44.32 -18.99 -7.54
N MET A 35 45.44 -18.28 -7.71
CA MET A 35 45.63 -16.98 -7.06
C MET A 35 44.68 -15.90 -7.60
N ASN A 36 44.37 -15.89 -8.90
CA ASN A 36 43.52 -14.86 -9.48
C ASN A 36 42.03 -15.06 -9.13
N THR A 37 41.59 -16.31 -9.00
CA THR A 37 40.22 -16.63 -8.56
C THR A 37 39.99 -16.22 -7.10
N GLY A 38 40.97 -16.38 -6.21
CA GLY A 38 40.92 -15.85 -4.84
C GLY A 38 40.76 -14.33 -4.81
N LYS A 39 41.55 -13.58 -5.58
CA LYS A 39 41.46 -12.10 -5.65
C LYS A 39 40.12 -11.60 -6.20
N LEU A 40 39.54 -12.30 -7.17
CA LEU A 40 38.22 -11.95 -7.72
C LEU A 40 37.10 -12.24 -6.72
N SER A 41 37.20 -13.36 -6.00
CA SER A 41 36.28 -13.70 -4.91
C SER A 41 36.32 -12.64 -3.81
N ASP A 42 37.52 -12.25 -3.33
CA ASP A 42 37.68 -11.25 -2.27
C ASP A 42 37.16 -9.87 -2.68
N LYS A 43 37.36 -9.46 -3.94
CA LYS A 43 36.83 -8.20 -4.47
C LYS A 43 35.31 -8.21 -4.50
N LYS A 44 34.70 -9.31 -4.95
CA LYS A 44 33.24 -9.46 -4.99
C LYS A 44 32.65 -9.44 -3.58
N SER A 45 33.20 -10.24 -2.67
CA SER A 45 32.78 -10.29 -1.27
C SER A 45 32.92 -8.94 -0.57
N ASN A 46 34.03 -8.22 -0.77
CA ASN A 46 34.18 -6.87 -0.19
C ASN A 46 33.19 -5.86 -0.75
N THR A 47 32.84 -5.97 -2.03
CA THR A 47 31.86 -5.09 -2.67
C THR A 47 30.45 -5.36 -2.12
N GLU A 48 30.05 -6.63 -2.01
CA GLU A 48 28.79 -7.04 -1.42
C GLU A 48 28.70 -6.66 0.07
N LEU A 49 29.78 -6.87 0.83
CA LEU A 49 29.87 -6.46 2.24
C LEU A 49 29.70 -4.94 2.39
N LYS A 50 30.35 -4.15 1.51
CA LYS A 50 30.21 -2.70 1.51
C LYS A 50 28.79 -2.27 1.18
N LYS A 51 28.14 -2.94 0.21
CA LYS A 51 26.73 -2.70 -0.15
C LYS A 51 25.81 -3.02 1.02
N LEU A 52 26.00 -4.17 1.68
CA LEU A 52 25.23 -4.57 2.85
C LEU A 52 25.40 -3.57 4.01
N LYS A 53 26.64 -3.16 4.29
CA LYS A 53 26.94 -2.17 5.33
C LYS A 53 26.27 -0.83 5.07
N ASN A 54 26.27 -0.38 3.81
CA ASN A 54 25.58 0.86 3.41
C ASN A 54 24.06 0.72 3.56
N ASN A 55 23.48 -0.41 3.15
CA ASN A 55 22.05 -0.68 3.30
C ASN A 55 21.62 -0.72 4.76
N LEU A 56 22.40 -1.38 5.63
CA LEU A 56 22.14 -1.41 7.07
C LEU A 56 22.22 -0.02 7.69
N LYS A 57 23.23 0.76 7.31
CA LYS A 57 23.39 2.13 7.79
C LYS A 57 22.20 3.01 7.38
N PHE A 58 21.76 2.93 6.12
CA PHE A 58 20.55 3.60 5.66
C PHE A 58 19.31 3.15 6.43
N GLN A 59 19.17 1.84 6.67
CA GLN A 59 18.04 1.29 7.41
C GLN A 59 17.96 1.85 8.82
N GLU A 60 19.10 1.87 9.52
CA GLU A 60 19.20 2.28 10.93
C GLU A 60 19.09 3.80 11.12
N GLU A 61 19.78 4.57 10.28
CA GLU A 61 19.92 6.02 10.49
C GLU A 61 18.81 6.85 9.81
N ILE A 62 18.20 6.32 8.74
CA ILE A 62 17.29 7.09 7.89
C ILE A 62 15.92 6.42 7.82
N PHE A 63 15.88 5.18 7.33
CA PHE A 63 14.61 4.53 6.99
C PHE A 63 13.75 4.25 8.22
N ALA A 64 14.28 3.50 9.19
CA ALA A 64 13.51 3.11 10.38
C ALA A 64 13.08 4.33 11.23
N PRO A 65 13.94 5.33 11.50
CA PRO A 65 13.53 6.54 12.22
C PRO A 65 12.41 7.30 11.50
N ASN A 66 12.53 7.53 10.19
CA ASN A 66 11.54 8.31 9.45
C ASN A 66 10.21 7.56 9.31
N VAL A 67 10.24 6.24 9.10
CA VAL A 67 9.04 5.38 9.08
C VAL A 67 8.35 5.39 10.44
N ASN A 68 9.10 5.25 11.53
CA ASN A 68 8.55 5.30 12.88
C ASN A 68 7.95 6.68 13.19
N GLN A 69 8.61 7.76 12.77
CA GLN A 69 8.10 9.12 12.95
C GLN A 69 6.83 9.34 12.14
N ALA A 70 6.81 8.94 10.85
CA ALA A 70 5.62 9.03 10.01
C ALA A 70 4.45 8.22 10.57
N SER A 71 4.71 7.00 11.05
CA SER A 71 3.70 6.18 11.74
C SER A 71 3.20 6.83 13.02
N GLY A 72 4.08 7.43 13.81
CA GLY A 72 3.72 8.21 14.99
C GLY A 72 2.83 9.40 14.66
N LEU A 73 3.15 10.18 13.63
CA LEU A 73 2.33 11.31 13.16
C LEU A 73 0.96 10.83 12.64
N LEU A 74 0.90 9.71 11.93
CA LEU A 74 -0.37 9.11 11.51
C LEU A 74 -1.27 8.77 12.69
N THR A 75 -0.72 8.32 13.82
CA THR A 75 -1.52 8.01 15.02
C THR A 75 -2.09 9.26 15.71
N LYS A 76 -1.49 10.42 15.46
CA LYS A 76 -1.92 11.72 16.00
C LYS A 76 -2.96 12.42 15.12
N LEU A 77 -3.21 11.91 13.90
CA LEU A 77 -4.24 12.49 13.05
C LEU A 77 -5.57 12.51 13.83
N PRO A 78 -6.23 13.68 13.89
CA PRO A 78 -7.45 13.83 14.69
C PRO A 78 -8.50 12.83 14.21
N LYS A 79 -9.19 12.20 15.16
CA LYS A 79 -10.42 11.50 14.84
C LYS A 79 -11.53 12.54 14.68
N TYR A 80 -12.57 12.18 13.94
CA TYR A 80 -13.67 13.08 13.63
C TYR A 80 -14.21 13.80 14.88
N LYS A 81 -14.24 15.14 14.84
CA LYS A 81 -14.63 16.07 15.92
C LYS A 81 -13.77 16.04 17.20
N GLU A 82 -12.63 15.35 17.23
CA GLU A 82 -11.66 15.48 18.32
C GLU A 82 -10.75 16.71 18.08
N GLU A 83 -10.56 17.54 19.12
CA GLU A 83 -9.48 18.53 19.12
C GLU A 83 -8.14 17.79 19.09
N GLY A 84 -7.43 17.89 17.97
CA GLY A 84 -6.12 17.28 17.77
C GLY A 84 -5.12 18.26 17.15
N GLU A 85 -3.91 17.76 16.90
CA GLU A 85 -2.92 18.51 16.12
C GLU A 85 -3.48 18.83 14.72
N ASN A 86 -3.08 19.98 14.16
CA ASN A 86 -3.60 20.47 12.88
C ASN A 86 -3.37 19.43 11.77
N LYS A 87 -4.47 18.96 11.14
CA LYS A 87 -4.48 17.91 10.12
C LYS A 87 -3.60 18.29 8.92
N GLU A 88 -3.66 19.54 8.47
CA GLU A 88 -2.87 20.03 7.34
C GLU A 88 -1.37 19.98 7.66
N VAL A 89 -0.98 20.41 8.86
CA VAL A 89 0.42 20.37 9.33
C VAL A 89 0.91 18.92 9.43
N LEU A 90 0.15 18.03 10.07
CA LEU A 90 0.51 16.61 10.17
C LEU A 90 0.66 15.97 8.79
N ASN A 91 -0.23 16.29 7.85
CA ASN A 91 -0.15 15.77 6.50
C ASN A 91 1.09 16.27 5.74
N GLN A 92 1.44 17.54 5.90
CA GLN A 92 2.65 18.10 5.32
C GLN A 92 3.90 17.45 5.92
N ASP A 93 3.95 17.25 7.24
CA ASP A 93 5.08 16.64 7.93
C ASP A 93 5.28 15.17 7.52
N ILE A 94 4.19 14.39 7.44
CA ILE A 94 4.23 13.00 6.95
C ILE A 94 4.72 12.99 5.50
N ALA A 95 4.16 13.82 4.63
CA ALA A 95 4.54 13.87 3.21
C ALA A 95 6.02 14.28 3.04
N ALA A 96 6.49 15.25 3.83
CA ALA A 96 7.88 15.70 3.82
C ALA A 96 8.84 14.58 4.27
N LEU A 97 8.50 13.85 5.34
CA LEU A 97 9.30 12.72 5.83
C LEU A 97 9.35 11.57 4.82
N LEU A 98 8.22 11.19 4.25
CA LEU A 98 8.14 10.13 3.25
C LEU A 98 8.90 10.51 1.97
N SER A 99 8.77 11.76 1.52
CA SER A 99 9.49 12.29 0.35
C SER A 99 11.00 12.33 0.59
N LYS A 100 11.44 12.85 1.74
CA LYS A 100 12.85 12.86 2.14
C LYS A 100 13.42 11.45 2.15
N THR A 101 12.73 10.51 2.80
CA THR A 101 13.15 9.11 2.88
C THR A 101 13.26 8.48 1.50
N LYS A 102 12.27 8.74 0.62
CA LYS A 102 12.27 8.23 -0.75
C LYS A 102 13.44 8.75 -1.58
N ASN A 103 13.81 10.01 -1.40
CA ASN A 103 14.93 10.64 -2.12
C ASN A 103 16.30 10.13 -1.65
N GLU A 104 16.39 9.60 -0.44
CA GLU A 104 17.62 9.02 0.11
C GLU A 104 17.78 7.53 -0.22
N ILE A 105 16.75 6.87 -0.77
CA ILE A 105 16.88 5.50 -1.30
C ILE A 105 17.83 5.51 -2.49
N ALA A 106 18.81 4.61 -2.48
CA ALA A 106 19.73 4.44 -3.59
C ALA A 106 18.99 4.20 -4.92
N GLY A 107 19.48 4.80 -6.00
CA GLY A 107 18.87 4.70 -7.33
C GLY A 107 18.94 3.30 -7.96
N GLU A 108 19.82 2.41 -7.45
CA GLU A 108 19.93 1.04 -7.93
C GLU A 108 18.68 0.23 -7.56
N GLU A 109 18.07 -0.40 -8.55
CA GLU A 109 16.90 -1.26 -8.34
C GLU A 109 17.35 -2.64 -7.81
N THR A 110 17.26 -2.78 -6.50
CA THR A 110 17.52 -4.01 -5.74
C THR A 110 16.28 -4.39 -4.95
N TRP A 111 16.19 -5.65 -4.53
CA TRP A 111 15.04 -6.10 -3.75
C TRP A 111 14.89 -5.30 -2.44
N GLU A 112 16.00 -4.89 -1.80
CA GLU A 112 15.99 -4.05 -0.60
C GLU A 112 15.39 -2.67 -0.89
N THR A 113 15.85 -2.01 -1.97
CA THR A 113 15.35 -0.68 -2.34
C THR A 113 13.88 -0.71 -2.79
N THR A 114 13.44 -1.81 -3.41
CA THR A 114 12.04 -2.01 -3.76
C THR A 114 11.19 -2.15 -2.51
N MET A 115 11.63 -2.98 -1.55
CA MET A 115 10.97 -3.10 -0.25
C MET A 115 10.82 -1.75 0.46
N TYR A 116 11.88 -0.92 0.48
CA TYR A 116 11.81 0.41 1.07
C TYR A 116 10.79 1.32 0.38
N LYS A 117 10.74 1.30 -0.96
CA LYS A 117 9.76 2.04 -1.75
C LYS A 117 8.34 1.57 -1.47
N ASP A 118 8.12 0.26 -1.38
CA ASP A 118 6.80 -0.33 -1.13
C ASP A 118 6.25 0.06 0.24
N VAL A 119 7.10 0.06 1.28
CA VAL A 119 6.71 0.51 2.63
C VAL A 119 6.35 2.00 2.65
N ILE A 120 7.17 2.85 2.00
CA ILE A 120 6.88 4.28 1.90
C ILE A 120 5.55 4.50 1.14
N GLN A 121 5.33 3.75 0.06
CA GLN A 121 4.09 3.83 -0.71
C GLN A 121 2.88 3.37 0.12
N ALA A 122 3.02 2.31 0.91
CA ALA A 122 1.96 1.85 1.80
C ALA A 122 1.60 2.90 2.86
N LEU A 123 2.59 3.58 3.45
CA LEU A 123 2.37 4.67 4.41
C LEU A 123 1.69 5.88 3.75
N SER A 124 2.11 6.24 2.53
CA SER A 124 1.47 7.30 1.75
C SER A 124 0.02 6.97 1.42
N ASN A 125 -0.25 5.75 0.97
CA ASN A 125 -1.61 5.28 0.69
C ASN A 125 -2.46 5.28 1.98
N LEU A 126 -1.88 4.91 3.11
CA LEU A 126 -2.56 4.95 4.40
C LEU A 126 -2.91 6.39 4.80
N GLN A 127 -1.97 7.32 4.63
CA GLN A 127 -2.21 8.75 4.85
C GLN A 127 -3.38 9.27 4.00
N LEU A 128 -3.39 8.94 2.70
CA LEU A 128 -4.48 9.31 1.80
C LEU A 128 -5.81 8.71 2.25
N ALA A 129 -5.84 7.43 2.59
CA ALA A 129 -7.05 6.76 3.07
C ALA A 129 -7.60 7.39 4.36
N TYR A 130 -6.73 7.84 5.27
CA TYR A 130 -7.15 8.58 6.47
C TYR A 130 -7.77 9.94 6.11
N ASN A 131 -7.16 10.67 5.18
CA ASN A 131 -7.70 11.95 4.71
C ASN A 131 -9.05 11.77 4.01
N ASP A 132 -9.17 10.78 3.13
CA ASP A 132 -10.42 10.45 2.45
C ASP A 132 -11.51 10.08 3.46
N LYS A 133 -11.18 9.28 4.48
CA LYS A 133 -12.10 8.94 5.56
C LYS A 133 -12.57 10.20 6.31
N LEU A 134 -11.67 11.12 6.64
CA LEU A 134 -12.03 12.35 7.34
C LEU A 134 -12.91 13.25 6.49
N ASN A 135 -12.56 13.44 5.21
CA ASN A 135 -13.36 14.23 4.27
C ASN A 135 -14.74 13.60 4.09
N LEU A 136 -14.82 12.27 3.94
CA LEU A 136 -16.10 11.56 3.90
C LEU A 136 -16.91 11.75 5.18
N MET A 137 -16.29 11.75 6.36
CA MET A 137 -17.01 11.99 7.62
C MET A 137 -17.49 13.44 7.74
N GLU A 138 -16.78 14.40 7.16
CA GLU A 138 -17.18 15.81 7.08
C GLU A 138 -18.32 16.01 6.08
N ASP A 139 -18.19 15.46 4.87
CA ASP A 139 -19.19 15.52 3.79
C ASP A 139 -20.48 14.79 4.15
N LEU A 140 -20.37 13.64 4.84
CA LEU A 140 -21.53 12.88 5.31
C LEU A 140 -22.16 13.45 6.57
N GLY A 141 -21.56 14.51 7.16
CA GLY A 141 -22.04 15.27 8.31
C GLY A 141 -22.88 14.45 9.29
N GLU A 142 -22.25 13.82 10.29
CA GLU A 142 -22.89 12.89 11.23
C GLU A 142 -23.89 11.94 10.55
N SER A 143 -23.47 10.69 10.37
CA SER A 143 -24.41 9.57 10.24
C SER A 143 -25.58 9.66 11.24
N ASP A 144 -25.46 10.40 12.35
CA ASP A 144 -26.55 10.69 13.27
C ASP A 144 -27.63 11.64 12.73
N GLU A 145 -27.38 12.67 11.92
CA GLU A 145 -28.50 13.51 11.42
C GLU A 145 -29.30 12.77 10.35
N VAL A 146 -28.60 12.03 9.48
CA VAL A 146 -29.24 11.16 8.48
C VAL A 146 -29.89 9.95 9.14
N SER A 147 -29.26 9.31 10.14
CA SER A 147 -29.87 8.21 10.90
C SER A 147 -31.03 8.69 11.76
N LYS A 148 -30.98 9.92 12.28
CA LYS A 148 -32.09 10.54 13.02
C LYS A 148 -33.25 10.87 12.11
N LYS A 149 -33.01 11.45 10.93
CA LYS A 149 -34.05 11.64 9.89
C LYS A 149 -34.63 10.31 9.42
N LEU A 150 -33.81 9.27 9.28
CA LEU A 150 -34.26 7.92 8.95
C LEU A 150 -35.10 7.31 10.07
N GLN A 151 -34.68 7.47 11.33
CA GLN A 151 -35.41 6.99 12.50
C GLN A 151 -36.72 7.74 12.71
N GLU A 152 -36.74 9.06 12.49
CA GLU A 152 -37.95 9.89 12.46
C GLU A 152 -38.90 9.39 11.36
N CYS A 153 -38.40 9.11 10.16
CA CYS A 153 -39.21 8.56 9.06
C CYS A 153 -39.78 7.16 9.37
N ILE A 154 -39.01 6.28 10.03
CA ILE A 154 -39.48 4.97 10.48
C ILE A 154 -40.58 5.11 11.55
N ASN A 155 -40.42 6.04 12.47
CA ASN A 155 -41.40 6.32 13.52
C ASN A 155 -42.70 6.90 12.93
N GLU A 156 -42.60 7.85 12.00
CA GLU A 156 -43.76 8.40 11.28
C GLU A 156 -44.51 7.32 10.50
N LYS A 157 -43.79 6.46 9.77
CA LYS A 157 -44.39 5.33 9.05
C LYS A 157 -45.15 4.41 10.00
N THR A 158 -44.57 4.11 11.16
CA THR A 158 -45.19 3.22 12.16
C THR A 158 -46.45 3.86 12.76
N GLN A 159 -46.42 5.16 13.04
CA GLN A 159 -47.60 5.90 13.51
C GLN A 159 -48.72 5.93 12.46
N LEU A 160 -48.40 6.26 11.21
CA LEU A 160 -49.38 6.26 10.11
C LEU A 160 -49.97 4.87 9.89
N GLN A 161 -49.15 3.83 9.97
CA GLN A 161 -49.61 2.45 9.81
C GLN A 161 -50.50 2.01 10.98
N ASN A 162 -50.19 2.43 12.21
CA ASN A 162 -51.06 2.21 13.37
C ASN A 162 -52.38 3.00 13.27
N GLN A 163 -52.36 4.24 12.78
CA GLN A 163 -53.57 5.01 12.52
C GLN A 163 -54.43 4.37 11.43
N LEU A 164 -53.80 3.86 10.37
CA LEU A 164 -54.47 3.16 9.28
C LEU A 164 -55.10 1.85 9.78
N ASN A 165 -54.40 1.08 10.61
CA ASN A 165 -54.93 -0.11 11.27
C ASN A 165 -56.08 0.23 12.22
N MET A 166 -56.01 1.35 12.97
CA MET A 166 -57.10 1.83 13.83
C MET A 166 -58.32 2.30 13.02
N LEU A 167 -58.12 2.93 11.86
CA LEU A 167 -59.20 3.33 10.95
C LEU A 167 -59.85 2.12 10.26
N GLN A 168 -59.06 1.10 9.90
CA GLN A 168 -59.57 -0.16 9.35
C GLN A 168 -60.26 -1.03 10.40
N ALA A 169 -59.72 -1.09 11.63
CA ALA A 169 -60.33 -1.80 12.75
C ALA A 169 -61.52 -1.03 13.36
N GLY A 170 -61.52 0.29 13.24
CA GLY A 170 -62.60 1.20 13.64
C GLY A 170 -63.68 1.37 12.57
N GLY A 171 -63.79 0.44 11.62
CA GLY A 171 -64.85 0.37 10.63
C GLY A 171 -66.23 0.17 11.28
N GLY A 172 -66.76 1.26 11.83
CA GLY A 172 -67.99 1.29 12.60
C GLY A 172 -68.40 2.71 12.96
N GLY A 173 -68.56 3.59 11.97
CA GLY A 173 -69.44 4.76 12.07
C GLY A 173 -68.79 6.14 12.01
N GLY A 174 -69.00 6.82 10.88
CA GLY A 174 -69.23 8.27 10.81
C GLY A 174 -68.01 9.19 10.73
N GLY A 175 -67.80 9.81 9.56
CA GLY A 175 -66.94 11.00 9.44
C GLY A 175 -66.23 11.18 8.10
N GLY A 176 -66.97 11.38 7.01
CA GLY A 176 -66.45 11.46 5.63
C GLY A 176 -65.57 12.65 5.24
N GLY A 177 -64.99 13.38 6.21
CA GLY A 177 -64.07 14.50 5.93
C GLY A 177 -62.59 14.16 6.10
N ALA A 178 -62.25 13.34 7.10
CA ALA A 178 -60.86 13.03 7.43
C ALA A 178 -60.23 11.96 6.52
N THR A 179 -61.05 11.05 5.98
CA THR A 179 -60.59 9.99 5.08
C THR A 179 -60.16 10.53 3.71
N ALA A 180 -60.86 11.54 3.18
CA ALA A 180 -60.51 12.17 1.91
C ALA A 180 -59.18 12.94 1.98
N GLN A 181 -58.90 13.58 3.11
CA GLN A 181 -57.63 14.28 3.33
C GLN A 181 -56.47 13.29 3.47
N LEU A 182 -56.67 12.21 4.23
CA LEU A 182 -55.66 11.14 4.37
C LEU A 182 -55.38 10.42 3.05
N GLU A 183 -56.39 10.21 2.21
CA GLU A 183 -56.21 9.61 0.89
C GLU A 183 -55.41 10.53 -0.05
N LYS A 184 -55.65 11.84 0.03
CA LYS A 184 -54.85 12.85 -0.69
C LYS A 184 -53.40 12.87 -0.20
N ASP A 185 -53.19 12.89 1.10
CA ASP A 185 -51.86 12.92 1.70
C ASP A 185 -51.06 11.63 1.40
N LEU A 186 -51.74 10.47 1.39
CA LEU A 186 -51.14 9.19 0.96
C LEU A 186 -50.71 9.25 -0.51
N LYS A 187 -51.54 9.83 -1.38
CA LYS A 187 -51.25 9.95 -2.82
C LYS A 187 -50.07 10.89 -3.07
N ASP A 188 -50.01 12.01 -2.36
CA ASP A 188 -48.90 12.96 -2.42
C ASP A 188 -47.60 12.34 -1.88
N ALA A 189 -47.67 11.58 -0.78
CA ALA A 189 -46.51 10.85 -0.24
C ALA A 189 -45.99 9.79 -1.22
N MET A 190 -46.88 9.01 -1.85
CA MET A 190 -46.50 8.04 -2.88
C MET A 190 -45.85 8.71 -4.10
N GLN A 191 -46.32 9.90 -4.48
CA GLN A 191 -45.76 10.66 -5.59
C GLN A 191 -44.35 11.18 -5.27
N LYS A 192 -44.15 11.72 -4.06
CA LYS A 192 -42.82 12.14 -3.57
C LYS A 192 -41.85 10.96 -3.49
N LEU A 193 -42.31 9.79 -3.02
CA LEU A 193 -41.50 8.57 -2.97
C LEU A 193 -41.07 8.12 -4.38
N ARG A 194 -41.97 8.17 -5.36
CA ARG A 194 -41.63 7.88 -6.77
C ARG A 194 -40.58 8.83 -7.31
N GLN A 195 -40.73 10.12 -7.04
CA GLN A 195 -39.79 11.14 -7.50
C GLN A 195 -38.40 10.94 -6.89
N CYS A 196 -38.34 10.70 -5.57
CA CYS A 196 -37.08 10.42 -4.88
C CYS A 196 -36.41 9.13 -5.39
N ASN A 197 -37.18 8.09 -5.74
CA ASN A 197 -36.63 6.88 -6.35
C ASN A 197 -36.06 7.12 -7.76
N LEU A 198 -36.67 8.01 -8.55
CA LEU A 198 -36.15 8.39 -9.87
C LEU A 198 -34.85 9.20 -9.73
N GLU A 199 -34.80 10.15 -8.80
CA GLU A 199 -33.61 10.94 -8.51
C GLU A 199 -32.46 10.06 -8.01
N ASN A 200 -32.72 9.15 -7.07
CA ASN A 200 -31.73 8.17 -6.62
C ASN A 200 -31.20 7.28 -7.76
N ARG A 201 -32.06 6.91 -8.71
CA ARG A 201 -31.64 6.14 -9.88
C ARG A 201 -30.76 6.96 -10.83
N ALA A 202 -31.09 8.24 -11.04
CA ALA A 202 -30.29 9.15 -11.85
C ALA A 202 -28.90 9.40 -11.22
N LEU A 203 -28.86 9.67 -9.92
CA LEU A 203 -27.61 9.85 -9.17
C LEU A 203 -26.73 8.60 -9.21
N LYS A 204 -27.30 7.40 -9.06
CA LYS A 204 -26.54 6.15 -9.21
C LYS A 204 -25.91 6.01 -10.59
N GLN A 205 -26.64 6.35 -11.66
CA GLN A 205 -26.11 6.31 -13.03
C GLN A 205 -25.00 7.34 -13.25
N GLU A 206 -25.09 8.51 -12.61
CA GLU A 206 -24.06 9.55 -12.71
C GLU A 206 -22.79 9.15 -11.96
N ILE A 207 -22.93 8.54 -10.77
CA ILE A 207 -21.82 7.95 -10.01
C ILE A 207 -21.13 6.84 -10.82
N GLU A 208 -21.88 5.97 -11.50
CA GLU A 208 -21.31 4.93 -12.37
C GLU A 208 -20.55 5.53 -13.56
N LYS A 209 -21.05 6.60 -14.17
CA LYS A 209 -20.34 7.31 -15.25
C LYS A 209 -19.04 7.96 -14.80
N ILE A 210 -19.00 8.49 -13.58
CA ILE A 210 -17.79 9.08 -13.00
C ILE A 210 -16.77 7.98 -12.66
N ARG A 211 -17.21 6.84 -12.11
CA ARG A 211 -16.34 5.70 -11.77
C ARG A 211 -15.77 4.94 -12.98
N GLY A 212 -16.42 5.05 -14.14
CA GLY A 212 -15.97 4.41 -15.39
C GLY A 212 -15.05 5.26 -16.27
N ARG A 213 -14.70 6.48 -15.86
CA ARG A 213 -13.70 7.36 -16.48
C ARG A 213 -12.40 7.32 -15.70
#